data_AF-A0A8T4KWX2-F1
#
_entry.id   AF-A0A8T4KWX2-F1
#
_cell.length_a   1.000
_cell.length_b   1.000
_cell.length_c   1.000
_cell.angle_alpha   90.00
_cell.angle_beta   90.00
_cell.angle_gamma   90.00
#
_symmetry.space_group_name_H-M   'P 1'
#
loop_
_entity.id
_entity.type
_entity.pdbx_description
1 polymer ?
#
loop_
_entity_poly.entity_id
_entity_poly.type
_entity_poly.pdbx_seq_one_letter_code
_entity_poly.pdbx_strand_id
1 'polypeptide(L)'
;MGSTRLKAKQEKGEEKPKKEEKKEKPKVERKEQEIRQIVRVIGTDLDGAKSLRMSLTKVKGIGFSMSNAICNVTGFNPRMKLGDLNEQQLQKVEDVIKNPANYGMPVWIFNRRHDLATGADLHLSGPDFDITRKFDIQRMIDLKTYKGGRHMLGLPARGQRTRSKFRGGRSVGVLRKGAKIQAAAAGTETKKEEKPKAPAAKEEKK
;
A
#
# COMPACT_ATOMS: atom_id res chain seq x y z
N MET A 1 82.09 -23.64 23.20
CA MET A 1 81.89 -25.04 22.76
C MET A 1 81.10 -25.05 21.46
N GLY A 2 81.76 -24.80 20.32
CA GLY A 2 81.75 -25.69 19.13
C GLY A 2 80.48 -25.58 18.27
N SER A 3 80.47 -25.66 16.95
CA SER A 3 81.47 -25.71 15.88
C SER A 3 80.64 -25.64 14.58
N THR A 4 81.07 -24.77 13.67
CA THR A 4 80.72 -24.57 12.24
C THR A 4 80.18 -25.77 11.41
N ARG A 5 79.24 -25.50 10.48
CA ARG A 5 79.25 -25.88 9.03
C ARG A 5 78.02 -25.29 8.30
N LEU A 6 78.17 -24.23 7.49
CA LEU A 6 78.40 -24.18 6.03
C LEU A 6 77.20 -24.57 5.11
N LYS A 7 76.55 -23.51 4.57
CA LYS A 7 76.19 -23.22 3.15
C LYS A 7 75.36 -24.21 2.29
N ALA A 8 74.17 -23.75 1.87
CA ALA A 8 73.86 -23.19 0.52
C ALA A 8 72.68 -23.79 -0.30
N LYS A 9 71.84 -22.83 -0.75
CA LYS A 9 71.08 -22.69 -2.02
C LYS A 9 69.74 -23.41 -2.28
N GLN A 10 68.75 -22.53 -2.56
CA GLN A 10 67.66 -22.58 -3.57
C GLN A 10 66.51 -23.57 -3.25
N GLU A 11 65.22 -23.29 -3.44
CA GLU A 11 64.51 -22.58 -4.52
C GLU A 11 63.17 -21.96 -4.05
N LYS A 12 62.66 -21.01 -4.85
CA LYS A 12 61.32 -20.42 -4.75
C LYS A 12 60.24 -21.49 -5.02
N GLY A 13 59.14 -21.42 -4.28
CA GLY A 13 57.87 -22.07 -4.62
C GLY A 13 56.72 -21.45 -3.84
N GLU A 14 55.97 -20.56 -4.47
CA GLU A 14 54.68 -20.06 -3.95
C GLU A 14 53.68 -21.22 -3.91
N GLU A 15 53.45 -21.79 -2.73
CA GLU A 15 52.33 -22.73 -2.53
C GLU A 15 51.01 -21.94 -2.45
N LYS A 16 50.24 -21.99 -3.55
CA LYS A 16 48.84 -21.56 -3.59
C LYS A 16 48.03 -22.34 -2.55
N PRO A 17 47.20 -21.67 -1.72
CA PRO A 17 46.33 -22.39 -0.80
C PRO A 17 45.26 -23.17 -1.58
N LYS A 18 45.03 -24.40 -1.10
CA LYS A 18 44.10 -25.41 -1.62
C LYS A 18 42.71 -24.81 -1.88
N LYS A 19 42.17 -25.08 -3.07
CA LYS A 19 40.76 -24.84 -3.41
C LYS A 19 39.88 -25.60 -2.42
N GLU A 20 39.30 -24.89 -1.47
CA GLU A 20 38.18 -25.40 -0.69
C GLU A 20 37.00 -25.68 -1.64
N GLU A 21 36.50 -26.90 -1.55
CA GLU A 21 35.37 -27.42 -2.31
C GLU A 21 34.16 -26.50 -2.15
N LYS A 22 33.67 -25.98 -3.27
CA LYS A 22 32.39 -25.29 -3.33
C LYS A 22 31.31 -26.31 -2.97
N LYS A 23 30.81 -26.27 -1.72
CA LYS A 23 29.55 -26.91 -1.35
C LYS A 23 28.47 -26.41 -2.30
N GLU A 24 28.07 -27.27 -3.24
CA GLU A 24 26.98 -26.99 -4.17
C GLU A 24 25.73 -26.69 -3.33
N LYS A 25 25.19 -25.48 -3.50
CA LYS A 25 23.89 -25.12 -2.91
C LYS A 25 22.87 -26.13 -3.43
N PRO A 26 22.06 -26.78 -2.57
CA PRO A 26 21.08 -27.74 -3.04
C PRO A 26 20.17 -27.05 -4.06
N LYS A 27 20.06 -27.65 -5.26
CA LYS A 27 19.10 -27.22 -6.29
C LYS A 27 17.70 -27.40 -5.69
N VAL A 28 17.11 -26.29 -5.26
CA VAL A 28 15.72 -26.26 -4.83
C VAL A 28 14.89 -26.56 -6.07
N GLU A 29 14.32 -27.76 -6.13
CA GLU A 29 13.32 -28.15 -7.12
C GLU A 29 12.16 -27.16 -7.03
N ARG A 30 12.09 -26.27 -8.02
CA ARG A 30 10.98 -25.32 -8.15
C ARG A 30 9.78 -26.11 -8.60
N LYS A 31 8.93 -26.51 -7.67
CA LYS A 31 7.56 -26.91 -8.00
C LYS A 31 6.98 -25.78 -8.84
N GLU A 32 6.49 -26.11 -10.04
CA GLU A 32 5.74 -25.19 -10.90
C GLU A 32 4.41 -24.90 -10.22
N GLN A 33 4.44 -24.02 -9.21
CA GLN A 33 3.24 -23.54 -8.56
C GLN A 33 2.58 -22.55 -9.51
N GLU A 34 1.30 -22.79 -9.79
CA GLU A 34 0.46 -21.86 -10.53
C GLU A 34 0.42 -20.52 -9.78
N ILE A 35 1.14 -19.53 -10.32
CA ILE A 35 1.21 -18.21 -9.69
C ILE A 35 -0.14 -17.53 -9.87
N ARG A 36 -0.84 -17.29 -8.77
CA ARG A 36 -2.06 -16.49 -8.78
C ARG A 36 -1.70 -15.04 -9.07
N GLN A 37 -2.13 -14.53 -10.22
CA GLN A 37 -1.86 -13.14 -10.60
C GLN A 37 -2.68 -12.13 -9.78
N ILE A 38 -3.90 -12.50 -9.41
CA ILE A 38 -4.80 -11.66 -8.62
C ILE A 38 -5.18 -12.43 -7.36
N VAL A 39 -4.99 -11.79 -6.21
CA VAL A 39 -5.35 -12.33 -4.91
C VAL A 39 -6.23 -11.29 -4.22
N ARG A 40 -7.45 -11.66 -3.84
CA ARG A 40 -8.35 -10.76 -3.12
C ARG A 40 -8.12 -10.91 -1.62
N VAL A 41 -7.90 -9.79 -0.94
CA VAL A 41 -7.67 -9.71 0.51
C VAL A 41 -8.50 -8.57 1.07
N ILE A 42 -9.34 -8.84 2.08
CA ILE A 42 -10.15 -7.85 2.80
C ILE A 42 -10.91 -6.90 1.84
N GLY A 43 -11.63 -7.49 0.89
CA GLY A 43 -12.43 -6.74 -0.09
C GLY A 43 -11.64 -5.91 -1.10
N THR A 44 -10.32 -6.09 -1.19
CA THR A 44 -9.46 -5.41 -2.17
C THR A 44 -8.69 -6.40 -3.03
N ASP A 45 -8.56 -6.08 -4.33
CA ASP A 45 -7.84 -6.93 -5.29
C ASP A 45 -6.35 -6.55 -5.29
N LEU A 46 -5.52 -7.51 -4.91
CA LEU A 46 -4.08 -7.36 -4.82
C LEU A 46 -3.39 -8.07 -5.99
N ASP A 47 -2.23 -7.51 -6.34
CA ASP A 47 -1.39 -8.04 -7.41
C ASP A 47 -0.42 -9.08 -6.82
N GLY A 48 -0.57 -10.32 -7.29
CA GLY A 48 0.17 -11.49 -6.83
C GLY A 48 1.65 -11.46 -7.19
N ALA A 49 2.06 -10.69 -8.19
CA ALA A 49 3.47 -10.58 -8.61
C ALA A 49 4.31 -9.77 -7.61
N LYS A 50 3.67 -8.91 -6.81
CA LYS A 50 4.35 -8.06 -5.83
C LYS A 50 4.73 -8.83 -4.58
N SER A 51 5.79 -8.37 -3.91
CA SER A 51 6.17 -8.89 -2.59
C SER A 51 5.05 -8.70 -1.56
N LEU A 52 4.90 -9.64 -0.64
CA LEU A 52 3.88 -9.66 0.42
C LEU A 52 3.85 -8.34 1.18
N ARG A 53 5.02 -7.83 1.58
CA ARG A 53 5.09 -6.55 2.30
C ARG A 53 4.49 -5.39 1.50
N MET A 54 4.78 -5.32 0.21
CA MET A 54 4.33 -4.22 -0.65
C MET A 54 2.90 -4.41 -1.12
N SER A 55 2.46 -5.63 -1.37
CA SER A 55 1.10 -5.91 -1.83
C SER A 55 0.08 -5.52 -0.76
N LEU A 56 0.32 -5.87 0.52
CA LEU A 56 -0.55 -5.52 1.64
C LEU A 56 -0.75 -4.01 1.84
N THR A 57 0.22 -3.17 1.45
CA THR A 57 0.07 -1.70 1.57
C THR A 57 -0.99 -1.10 0.66
N LYS A 58 -1.46 -1.85 -0.33
CA LYS A 58 -2.58 -1.41 -1.17
C LYS A 58 -3.92 -1.50 -0.43
N VAL A 59 -4.01 -2.35 0.60
CA VAL A 59 -5.20 -2.45 1.45
C VAL A 59 -5.34 -1.16 2.26
N LYS A 60 -6.51 -0.54 2.21
CA LYS A 60 -6.79 0.66 3.00
C LYS A 60 -6.62 0.35 4.49
N GLY A 61 -5.92 1.23 5.22
CA GLY A 61 -5.63 1.05 6.65
C GLY A 61 -4.29 0.36 6.93
N ILE A 62 -3.67 -0.30 5.95
CA ILE A 62 -2.38 -0.97 6.10
C ILE A 62 -1.27 -0.13 5.46
N GLY A 63 -0.35 0.36 6.28
CA GLY A 63 0.86 1.04 5.83
C GLY A 63 2.07 0.11 5.74
N PHE A 64 3.21 0.66 5.35
CA PHE A 64 4.49 -0.08 5.29
C PHE A 64 4.87 -0.70 6.64
N SER A 65 4.73 0.07 7.73
CA SER A 65 5.05 -0.39 9.09
C SER A 65 4.12 -1.52 9.54
N MET A 66 2.80 -1.34 9.36
CA MET A 66 1.81 -2.36 9.73
C MET A 66 2.01 -3.65 8.93
N SER A 67 2.24 -3.54 7.62
CA SER A 67 2.54 -4.69 6.76
C SER A 67 3.78 -5.46 7.23
N ASN A 68 4.84 -4.74 7.63
CA ASN A 68 6.03 -5.38 8.18
C ASN A 68 5.76 -6.06 9.53
N ALA A 69 4.97 -5.44 10.40
CA ALA A 69 4.53 -6.04 11.66
C ALA A 69 3.74 -7.33 11.43
N ILE A 70 2.80 -7.33 10.48
CA ILE A 70 2.03 -8.52 10.08
C ILE A 70 2.97 -9.64 9.61
N CYS A 71 3.96 -9.34 8.77
CA CYS A 71 4.94 -10.34 8.33
C CYS A 71 5.78 -10.89 9.49
N ASN A 72 6.17 -10.03 10.44
CA ASN A 72 6.96 -10.45 11.61
C ASN A 72 6.15 -11.35 12.56
N VAL A 73 4.89 -11.00 12.82
CA VAL A 73 3.99 -11.77 13.69
C VAL A 73 3.63 -13.12 13.09
N THR A 74 3.39 -13.16 11.77
CA THR A 74 3.09 -14.40 11.05
C THR A 74 4.32 -15.26 10.77
N GLY A 75 5.53 -14.69 10.88
CA GLY A 75 6.78 -15.35 10.51
C GLY A 75 6.97 -15.51 9.00
N PHE A 76 6.14 -14.87 8.16
CA PHE A 76 6.26 -14.95 6.72
C PHE A 76 7.38 -14.04 6.20
N ASN A 77 8.13 -14.53 5.21
CA ASN A 77 9.21 -13.75 4.62
C ASN A 77 8.62 -12.54 3.87
N PRO A 78 8.94 -11.30 4.26
CA PRO A 78 8.34 -10.12 3.64
C PRO A 78 8.61 -9.95 2.14
N ARG A 79 9.66 -10.62 1.61
CA ARG A 79 10.05 -10.58 0.19
C ARG A 79 9.39 -11.66 -0.67
N MET A 80 8.71 -12.64 -0.08
CA MET A 80 7.96 -13.64 -0.84
C MET A 80 6.85 -12.97 -1.64
N LYS A 81 6.43 -13.57 -2.76
CA LYS A 81 5.33 -12.99 -3.54
C LYS A 81 4.00 -13.34 -2.91
N LEU A 82 3.02 -12.45 -3.09
CA LEU A 82 1.68 -12.69 -2.59
C LEU A 82 1.01 -13.89 -3.28
N GLY A 83 1.26 -14.07 -4.58
CA GLY A 83 0.68 -15.15 -5.37
C GLY A 83 1.18 -16.55 -5.00
N ASP A 84 2.28 -16.65 -4.24
CA ASP A 84 2.88 -17.93 -3.83
C ASP A 84 2.29 -18.45 -2.50
N LEU A 85 1.47 -17.65 -1.80
CA LEU A 85 0.89 -18.05 -0.52
C LEU A 85 -0.25 -19.06 -0.69
N ASN A 86 -0.30 -20.03 0.21
CA ASN A 86 -1.41 -20.96 0.30
C ASN A 86 -2.64 -20.26 0.93
N GLU A 87 -3.85 -20.76 0.67
CA GLU A 87 -5.10 -20.21 1.19
C GLU A 87 -5.11 -20.13 2.72
N GLN A 88 -4.57 -21.15 3.39
CA GLN A 88 -4.45 -21.18 4.85
C GLN A 88 -3.51 -20.10 5.38
N GLN A 89 -2.44 -19.79 4.64
CA GLN A 89 -1.51 -18.73 5.02
C GLN A 89 -2.14 -17.36 4.78
N LEU A 90 -2.91 -17.21 3.70
CA LEU A 90 -3.66 -16.00 3.40
C LEU A 90 -4.70 -15.73 4.48
N GLN A 91 -5.46 -16.76 4.88
CA GLN A 91 -6.44 -16.65 5.97
C GLN A 91 -5.78 -16.19 7.27
N LYS A 92 -4.61 -16.74 7.62
CA LYS A 92 -3.84 -16.27 8.80
C LYS A 92 -3.47 -14.79 8.70
N VAL A 93 -3.06 -14.32 7.52
CA VAL A 93 -2.77 -12.89 7.31
C VAL A 93 -4.03 -12.06 7.50
N GLU A 94 -5.17 -12.50 6.97
CA GLU A 94 -6.45 -11.80 7.15
C GLU A 94 -6.89 -11.74 8.61
N ASP A 95 -6.77 -12.85 9.34
CA ASP A 95 -7.16 -12.94 10.75
C ASP A 95 -6.30 -12.01 11.62
N VAL A 96 -5.00 -11.93 11.33
CA VAL A 96 -4.07 -11.00 11.98
C VAL A 96 -4.41 -9.54 11.69
N ILE A 97 -4.86 -9.23 10.47
CA ILE A 97 -5.27 -7.86 10.12
C ILE A 97 -6.58 -7.48 10.84
N LYS A 98 -7.54 -8.40 10.94
CA LYS A 98 -8.82 -8.15 11.62
C LYS A 98 -8.63 -8.01 13.13
N ASN A 99 -7.82 -8.88 13.74
CA ASN A 99 -7.67 -8.96 15.19
C ASN A 99 -6.19 -8.85 15.63
N PRO A 100 -5.52 -7.72 15.40
CA PRO A 100 -4.09 -7.60 15.65
C PRO A 100 -3.74 -7.66 17.16
N ALA A 101 -4.66 -7.26 18.04
CA ALA A 101 -4.46 -7.33 19.49
C ALA A 101 -4.22 -8.76 20.00
N ASN A 102 -4.91 -9.74 19.44
CA ASN A 102 -4.81 -11.13 19.87
C ASN A 102 -3.44 -11.76 19.57
N TYR A 103 -2.73 -11.23 18.56
CA TYR A 103 -1.42 -11.72 18.16
C TYR A 103 -0.26 -10.94 18.82
N GLY A 104 -0.53 -10.21 19.90
CA GLY A 104 0.49 -9.51 20.67
C GLY A 104 1.03 -8.24 20.00
N MET A 105 0.31 -7.68 19.02
CA MET A 105 0.70 -6.38 18.46
C MET A 105 0.44 -5.27 19.48
N PRO A 106 1.38 -4.32 19.64
CA PRO A 106 1.20 -3.25 20.60
C PRO A 106 0.17 -2.23 20.11
N VAL A 107 -0.65 -1.72 21.03
CA VAL A 107 -1.80 -0.85 20.75
C VAL A 107 -1.46 0.40 19.93
N TRP A 108 -0.25 0.94 20.08
CA TRP A 108 0.18 2.15 19.36
C TRP A 108 0.25 1.99 17.83
N ILE A 109 0.29 0.76 17.31
CA ILE A 109 0.31 0.52 15.87
C ILE A 109 -1.10 0.55 15.24
N PHE A 110 -2.15 0.52 16.07
CA PHE A 110 -3.54 0.49 15.59
C PHE A 110 -3.97 1.88 15.11
N ASN A 111 -4.84 1.92 14.11
CA ASN A 111 -5.24 3.17 13.47
C ASN A 111 -6.42 3.87 14.16
N ARG A 112 -7.19 3.15 14.97
CA ARG A 112 -8.33 3.66 15.71
C ARG A 112 -8.27 3.20 17.16
N ARG A 113 -7.48 3.92 17.95
CA ARG A 113 -7.38 3.73 19.39
C ARG A 113 -8.53 4.44 20.10
N HIS A 114 -9.05 3.82 21.15
CA HIS A 114 -10.20 4.30 21.94
C HIS A 114 -11.37 4.73 21.06
N ASP A 115 -12.00 3.78 20.37
CA ASP A 115 -13.19 4.08 19.58
C ASP A 115 -14.30 4.69 20.44
N LEU A 116 -15.04 5.66 19.89
CA LEU A 116 -16.01 6.43 20.65
C LEU A 116 -17.27 5.64 21.02
N ALA A 117 -17.61 4.58 20.28
CA ALA A 117 -18.79 3.77 20.55
C ALA A 117 -18.46 2.58 21.46
N THR A 118 -17.36 1.88 21.17
CA THR A 118 -16.99 0.64 21.88
C THR A 118 -15.93 0.83 22.97
N GLY A 119 -15.18 1.92 22.96
CA GLY A 119 -14.05 2.17 23.89
C GLY A 119 -12.82 1.29 23.64
N ALA A 120 -12.94 0.27 22.78
CA ALA A 120 -11.87 -0.66 22.43
C ALA A 120 -10.89 -0.05 21.42
N ASP A 121 -9.69 -0.63 21.36
CA ASP A 121 -8.68 -0.30 20.35
C ASP A 121 -8.87 -1.19 19.12
N LEU A 122 -9.13 -0.55 17.98
CA LEU A 122 -9.48 -1.21 16.73
C LEU A 122 -8.46 -0.91 15.64
N HIS A 123 -8.28 -1.88 14.73
CA HIS A 123 -7.60 -1.66 13.47
C HIS A 123 -8.59 -1.79 12.32
N LEU A 124 -9.01 -0.64 11.77
CA LEU A 124 -9.93 -0.60 10.62
C LEU A 124 -9.18 -0.92 9.33
N SER A 125 -9.69 -1.84 8.53
CA SER A 125 -9.07 -2.21 7.25
C SER A 125 -10.10 -2.22 6.12
N GLY A 126 -9.61 -2.07 4.88
CA GLY A 126 -10.45 -2.17 3.69
C GLY A 126 -11.60 -1.14 3.66
N PRO A 127 -12.82 -1.56 3.28
CA PRO A 127 -14.00 -0.68 3.19
C PRO A 127 -14.42 -0.04 4.52
N ASP A 128 -14.23 -0.75 5.63
CA ASP A 128 -14.68 -0.31 6.97
C ASP A 128 -14.00 1.00 7.39
N PHE A 129 -12.76 1.22 6.94
CA PHE A 129 -12.02 2.46 7.15
C PHE A 129 -12.77 3.66 6.55
N ASP A 130 -13.21 3.55 5.30
CA ASP A 130 -13.86 4.65 4.59
C ASP A 130 -15.29 4.88 5.12
N ILE A 131 -15.99 3.79 5.49
CA ILE A 131 -17.31 3.86 6.13
C ILE A 131 -17.21 4.59 7.47
N THR A 132 -16.30 4.18 8.35
CA THR A 132 -16.14 4.81 9.67
C THR A 132 -15.74 6.27 9.54
N ARG A 133 -14.82 6.59 8.63
CA ARG A 133 -14.42 7.98 8.37
C ARG A 133 -15.60 8.84 7.92
N LYS A 134 -16.51 8.31 7.09
CA LYS A 134 -17.71 9.03 6.66
C LYS A 134 -18.65 9.28 7.84
N PHE A 135 -18.87 8.29 8.70
CA PHE A 135 -19.69 8.46 9.90
C PHE A 135 -19.10 9.48 10.87
N ASP A 136 -17.79 9.47 11.09
CA ASP A 136 -17.11 10.47 11.91
C ASP A 136 -17.29 11.90 11.35
N ILE A 137 -17.20 12.06 10.03
CA ILE A 137 -17.43 13.36 9.36
C ILE A 137 -18.89 13.79 9.48
N GLN A 138 -19.83 12.87 9.23
CA GLN A 138 -21.26 13.15 9.31
C GLN A 138 -21.63 13.60 10.72
N ARG A 139 -21.15 12.87 11.74
CA ARG A 139 -21.31 13.24 13.14
C ARG A 139 -20.78 14.65 13.43
N MET A 140 -19.62 15.03 12.91
CA MET A 140 -19.08 16.39 13.11
C MET A 140 -19.98 17.47 12.50
N ILE A 141 -20.64 17.18 11.37
CA ILE A 141 -21.59 18.05 10.69
C ILE A 141 -22.87 18.18 11.52
N ASP A 142 -23.44 17.05 11.97
CA ASP A 142 -24.67 17.02 12.75
C ASP A 142 -24.51 17.75 14.10
N LEU A 143 -23.34 17.59 14.75
CA LEU A 143 -22.96 18.33 15.96
C LEU A 143 -22.63 19.81 15.72
N LYS A 144 -22.61 20.26 14.45
CA LYS A 144 -22.29 21.65 14.04
C LYS A 144 -20.95 22.16 14.58
N THR A 145 -19.96 21.28 14.66
CA THR A 145 -18.60 21.67 15.06
C THR A 145 -17.91 22.49 13.96
N TYR A 146 -16.91 23.29 14.32
CA TYR A 146 -16.09 24.03 13.34
C TYR A 146 -15.49 23.11 12.26
N LYS A 147 -14.99 21.94 12.65
CA LYS A 147 -14.46 20.94 11.70
C LYS A 147 -15.56 20.41 10.79
N GLY A 148 -16.75 20.13 11.32
CA GLY A 148 -17.93 19.73 10.55
C GLY A 148 -18.30 20.75 9.48
N GLY A 149 -18.43 22.02 9.86
CA GLY A 149 -18.67 23.11 8.91
C GLY A 149 -17.60 23.22 7.83
N ARG A 150 -16.32 23.04 8.17
CA ARG A 150 -15.22 22.99 7.19
C ARG A 150 -15.33 21.80 6.24
N HIS A 151 -15.69 20.62 6.74
CA HIS A 151 -15.90 19.42 5.92
C HIS A 151 -17.09 19.57 4.98
N MET A 152 -18.19 20.16 5.44
CA MET A 152 -19.37 20.48 4.63
C MET A 152 -19.02 21.44 3.47
N LEU A 153 -18.17 22.43 3.73
CA LEU A 153 -17.69 23.39 2.72
C LEU A 153 -16.52 22.87 1.87
N GLY A 154 -15.99 21.66 2.13
CA GLY A 154 -14.82 21.12 1.43
C GLY A 154 -13.51 21.87 1.68
N LEU A 155 -13.41 22.61 2.80
CA LEU A 155 -12.23 23.42 3.16
C LEU A 155 -11.31 22.69 4.15
N PRO A 156 -10.01 23.05 4.21
CA PRO A 156 -9.10 22.47 5.19
C PRO A 156 -9.53 22.76 6.64
N ALA A 157 -9.64 21.73 7.46
CA ALA A 157 -10.17 21.79 8.82
C ALA A 157 -9.11 22.10 9.91
N ARG A 158 -7.81 22.06 9.59
CA ARG A 158 -6.69 22.25 10.54
C ARG A 158 -6.25 23.71 10.76
N GLY A 159 -7.09 24.69 10.40
CA GLY A 159 -6.75 26.11 10.54
C GLY A 159 -5.70 26.62 9.53
N GLN A 160 -5.53 25.92 8.42
CA GLN A 160 -4.63 26.36 7.36
C GLN A 160 -5.14 27.65 6.71
N ARG A 161 -4.23 28.55 6.31
CA ARG A 161 -4.58 29.82 5.66
C ARG A 161 -5.16 29.59 4.26
N THR A 162 -6.43 29.96 4.04
CA THR A 162 -7.15 29.78 2.76
C THR A 162 -7.20 31.03 1.88
N ARG A 163 -6.54 32.14 2.27
CA ARG A 163 -6.49 33.37 1.45
C ARG A 163 -5.74 33.16 0.12
N SER A 164 -4.59 32.48 0.17
CA SER A 164 -3.72 32.25 -0.99
C SER A 164 -3.63 30.79 -1.43
N LYS A 165 -3.81 29.84 -0.51
CA LYS A 165 -3.69 28.38 -0.75
C LYS A 165 -5.07 27.73 -0.88
N PHE A 166 -5.12 26.50 -1.42
CA PHE A 166 -6.35 25.71 -1.59
C PHE A 166 -7.40 26.38 -2.49
N ARG A 167 -6.95 27.05 -3.56
CA ARG A 167 -7.83 27.61 -4.59
C ARG A 167 -8.07 26.55 -5.67
N GLY A 168 -9.34 26.35 -6.05
CA GLY A 168 -9.75 25.33 -7.03
C GLY A 168 -9.45 25.64 -8.50
N GLY A 169 -8.67 26.70 -8.79
CA GLY A 169 -8.29 27.05 -10.15
C GLY A 169 -6.97 26.38 -10.55
N ARG A 170 -6.93 25.76 -11.74
CA ARG A 170 -5.66 25.41 -12.39
C ARG A 170 -4.83 26.68 -12.56
N SER A 171 -3.54 26.62 -12.28
CA SER A 171 -2.62 27.70 -12.64
C SER A 171 -2.75 27.98 -14.13
N VAL A 172 -3.03 29.22 -14.51
CA VAL A 172 -2.99 29.67 -15.91
C VAL A 172 -1.53 29.70 -16.33
N GLY A 173 -0.99 28.52 -16.68
CA GLY A 173 0.33 28.38 -17.27
C GLY A 173 0.25 28.55 -18.79
N VAL A 174 1.39 28.84 -19.42
CA VAL A 174 1.50 28.83 -20.88
C VAL A 174 1.41 27.38 -21.37
N LEU A 175 0.38 27.07 -22.16
CA LEU A 175 0.29 25.81 -22.91
C LEU A 175 1.44 25.75 -23.92
N ARG A 176 2.50 24.97 -23.63
CA ARG A 176 3.54 24.67 -24.64
C ARG A 176 2.90 23.94 -25.83
N LYS A 177 3.29 24.32 -27.05
CA LYS A 177 2.70 23.93 -28.34
C LYS A 177 2.45 22.42 -28.50
N GLY A 178 3.25 21.55 -27.86
CA GLY A 178 3.07 20.09 -27.88
C GLY A 178 1.81 19.58 -27.18
N ALA A 179 1.27 20.30 -26.19
CA ALA A 179 0.04 19.91 -25.48
C ALA A 179 -1.23 20.19 -26.30
N LYS A 180 -1.19 21.11 -27.27
CA LYS A 180 -2.32 21.37 -28.19
C LYS A 180 -2.56 20.19 -29.14
N ILE A 181 -1.50 19.48 -29.54
CA ILE A 181 -1.58 18.36 -30.48
C ILE A 181 -2.26 17.15 -29.82
N GLN A 182 -1.97 16.87 -28.55
CA GLN A 182 -2.60 15.79 -27.80
C GLN A 182 -4.05 16.10 -27.41
N ALA A 183 -4.37 17.37 -27.10
CA ALA A 183 -5.75 17.79 -26.84
C ALA A 183 -6.63 17.80 -28.11
N ALA A 184 -6.05 18.07 -29.28
CA ALA A 184 -6.75 17.97 -30.57
C ALA A 184 -7.05 16.51 -30.96
N ALA A 185 -6.14 15.58 -30.66
CA ALA A 185 -6.31 14.15 -30.93
C ALA A 185 -7.39 13.48 -30.04
N ALA A 186 -7.60 13.97 -28.81
CA ALA A 186 -8.63 13.45 -27.91
C ALA A 186 -10.05 13.98 -28.21
N GLY A 187 -10.19 15.01 -29.05
CA GLY A 187 -11.47 15.64 -29.37
C GLY A 187 -12.26 14.97 -30.49
N THR A 188 -11.70 13.96 -31.17
CA THR A 188 -12.27 13.39 -32.41
C THR A 188 -13.07 12.10 -32.24
N GLU A 189 -13.11 11.48 -31.06
CA GLU A 189 -13.72 10.13 -30.91
C GLU A 189 -15.08 10.07 -30.20
N THR A 190 -15.70 11.18 -29.78
CA THR A 190 -17.06 11.13 -29.19
C THR A 190 -18.01 12.13 -29.82
N LYS A 191 -18.47 11.82 -31.04
CA LYS A 191 -19.74 12.33 -31.61
C LYS A 191 -20.37 11.25 -32.48
N LYS A 192 -21.05 10.29 -31.86
CA LYS A 192 -22.22 9.58 -32.39
C LYS A 192 -22.81 8.75 -31.24
N GLU A 193 -23.74 9.34 -30.51
CA GLU A 193 -24.91 8.67 -29.93
C GLU A 193 -25.87 9.73 -29.37
N GLU A 194 -27.15 9.50 -29.63
CA GLU A 194 -28.25 10.47 -29.65
C GLU A 194 -28.73 10.88 -28.24
N LYS A 195 -29.17 12.14 -28.10
CA LYS A 195 -29.87 12.64 -26.91
C LYS A 195 -31.35 12.22 -26.94
N PRO A 196 -31.92 11.63 -25.87
CA PRO A 196 -33.36 11.68 -25.66
C PRO A 196 -33.79 13.07 -25.15
N LYS A 197 -34.89 13.56 -25.72
CA LYS A 197 -35.53 14.87 -25.52
C LYS A 197 -36.24 14.90 -24.16
N ALA A 198 -35.92 15.87 -23.30
CA ALA A 198 -36.66 16.08 -22.05
C ALA A 198 -38.05 16.70 -22.33
N PRO A 199 -39.14 16.23 -21.68
CA PRO A 199 -40.46 16.82 -21.84
C PRO A 199 -40.62 18.12 -21.05
N ALA A 200 -41.29 19.08 -21.67
CA ALA A 200 -41.54 20.43 -21.17
C ALA A 200 -42.45 20.45 -19.94
N ALA A 201 -42.11 21.30 -18.97
CA ALA A 201 -42.97 21.70 -17.86
C ALA A 201 -44.20 22.43 -18.40
N LYS A 202 -45.40 21.97 -18.01
CA LYS A 202 -46.63 22.76 -18.08
C LYS A 202 -46.83 23.43 -16.73
N GLU A 203 -46.89 24.76 -16.77
CA GLU A 203 -47.57 25.57 -15.76
C GLU A 203 -49.06 25.27 -15.83
N GLU A 204 -49.67 24.86 -14.72
CA GLU A 204 -51.11 25.03 -14.49
C GLU A 204 -51.29 25.85 -13.21
N LYS A 205 -51.76 27.09 -13.42
CA LYS A 205 -52.47 27.89 -12.42
C LYS A 205 -53.96 27.69 -12.64
N LYS A 206 -54.64 27.08 -11.68
CA LYS A 206 -55.87 27.57 -11.05
C LYS A 206 -56.19 26.73 -9.82
#